data_AF-A0A842LR96-F1
#
_entry.id   AF-A0A842LR96-F1
#
_cell.length_a   1.000
_cell.length_b   1.000
_cell.length_c   1.000
_cell.angle_alpha   90.00
_cell.angle_beta   90.00
_cell.angle_gamma   90.00
#
_symmetry.space_group_name_H-M   'P 1'
#
loop_
_entity.id
_entity.type
_entity.pdbx_description
1 polymer ?
#
loop_
_entity_poly.entity_id
_entity_poly.type
_entity_poly.pdbx_seq_one_letter_code
_entity_poly.pdbx_strand_id
1 'polypeptide(L)'
;MNRNITINPGRICQPLGAVMAFLGVRGAMPLIHGSQGCSTYMRFQITRHFREPVNIASSSLNEATVVYGGEKNLLKAIRTVEENYKPEVIGVISGCLSETIGDDINRIVRIYRDAGSESRIIPVSTPGFKGSHVDGYDMAATSILRSIAGDPSDQIERVNVINGIMSPADTYELKSILRSMGTEFLMITDTSESLDEPFNGDPYFITRHGTPISKIEGASNSMATLSLGGCKGGRVLEGRYGIKNIGLEIPAGLENTDRFIGKLMELFDASISPSLMRDRGRLIDAMIDAHQYTYGRNVAIFTDPGYAVAITSMVLEMGMTPSAV
;
A
#
# COMPACT_ATOMS: atom_id res chain seq x y z
N MET A 1 30.68 11.25 -3.43
CA MET A 1 31.36 10.62 -2.26
C MET A 1 30.88 9.18 -2.14
N ASN A 2 31.75 8.19 -2.35
CA ASN A 2 31.47 6.80 -1.96
C ASN A 2 31.56 6.70 -0.44
N ARG A 3 30.44 6.95 0.26
CA ARG A 3 30.32 6.69 1.68
C ARG A 3 29.94 5.22 1.89
N ASN A 4 30.81 4.46 2.55
CA ASN A 4 30.56 3.07 2.95
C ASN A 4 29.78 2.96 4.27
N ILE A 5 29.38 4.09 4.86
CA ILE A 5 28.65 4.16 6.13
C ILE A 5 27.38 4.99 5.91
N THR A 6 26.27 4.48 6.43
CA THR A 6 25.00 5.20 6.51
C THR A 6 24.70 5.53 7.96
N ILE A 7 24.41 6.79 8.26
CA ILE A 7 24.02 7.29 9.59
C ILE A 7 22.60 7.81 9.46
N ASN A 8 21.70 7.42 10.36
CA ASN A 8 20.29 7.83 10.38
C ASN A 8 19.58 7.64 9.01
N PRO A 9 19.45 6.39 8.51
CA PRO A 9 18.79 6.16 7.23
C PRO A 9 17.31 6.57 7.28
N GLY A 10 16.85 7.33 6.27
CA GLY A 10 15.44 7.68 6.07
C GLY A 10 14.63 6.66 5.30
N ARG A 11 15.00 5.39 5.38
CA ARG A 11 14.31 4.32 4.66
C ARG A 11 14.24 3.07 5.51
N ILE A 12 13.14 2.34 5.36
CA ILE A 12 12.98 0.99 5.93
C ILE A 12 13.02 -0.04 4.80
N CYS A 13 13.27 -1.31 5.12
CA CYS A 13 13.36 -2.39 4.14
C CYS A 13 12.01 -2.76 3.51
N GLN A 14 12.05 -3.41 2.34
CA GLN A 14 10.88 -3.77 1.54
C GLN A 14 9.76 -4.50 2.30
N PRO A 15 10.03 -5.52 3.15
CA PRO A 15 8.92 -6.29 3.73
C PRO A 15 7.98 -5.45 4.60
N LEU A 16 8.43 -4.32 5.18
CA LEU A 16 7.53 -3.41 5.91
C LEU A 16 6.44 -2.85 4.99
N GLY A 17 6.80 -2.40 3.79
CA GLY A 17 5.82 -1.87 2.85
C GLY A 17 4.88 -2.94 2.31
N ALA A 18 5.37 -4.17 2.13
CA ALA A 18 4.51 -5.29 1.76
C ALA A 18 3.50 -5.60 2.87
N VAL A 19 3.92 -5.57 4.14
CA VAL A 19 3.00 -5.68 5.28
C VAL A 19 1.94 -4.57 5.22
N MET A 20 2.34 -3.31 5.02
CA MET A 20 1.40 -2.18 4.90
C MET A 20 0.37 -2.38 3.78
N ALA A 21 0.77 -2.93 2.63
CA ALA A 21 -0.16 -3.24 1.55
C ALA A 21 -1.19 -4.30 1.95
N PHE A 22 -0.77 -5.38 2.60
CA PHE A 22 -1.68 -6.44 3.07
C PHE A 22 -2.58 -5.99 4.22
N LEU A 23 -2.15 -5.02 5.04
CA LEU A 23 -3.03 -4.43 6.06
C LEU A 23 -4.21 -3.67 5.44
N GLY A 24 -4.12 -3.28 4.16
CA GLY A 24 -5.23 -2.71 3.41
C GLY A 24 -6.16 -3.75 2.76
N VAL A 25 -5.91 -5.04 2.94
CA VAL A 25 -6.75 -6.13 2.41
C VAL A 25 -7.54 -6.75 3.56
N ARG A 26 -8.85 -6.94 3.35
CA ARG A 26 -9.73 -7.50 4.37
C ARG A 26 -9.39 -8.96 4.65
N GLY A 27 -9.39 -9.34 5.93
CA GLY A 27 -9.14 -10.71 6.37
C GLY A 27 -7.72 -11.20 6.09
N ALA A 28 -6.77 -10.28 5.90
CA ALA A 28 -5.40 -10.61 5.56
C ALA A 28 -4.54 -10.86 6.81
N MET A 29 -3.69 -11.87 6.74
CA MET A 29 -2.59 -12.09 7.68
C MET A 29 -1.25 -11.98 6.92
N PRO A 30 -0.46 -10.93 7.17
CA PRO A 30 0.92 -10.87 6.69
C PRO A 30 1.78 -11.94 7.38
N LEU A 31 2.51 -12.73 6.61
CA LEU A 31 3.40 -13.78 7.08
C LEU A 31 4.80 -13.54 6.52
N ILE A 32 5.76 -13.22 7.40
CA ILE A 32 7.16 -13.08 7.02
C ILE A 32 7.82 -14.45 6.95
N HIS A 33 8.15 -14.90 5.74
CA HIS A 33 8.99 -16.06 5.52
C HIS A 33 10.46 -15.67 5.76
N GLY A 34 10.92 -15.80 7.01
CA GLY A 34 12.20 -15.28 7.45
C GLY A 34 12.44 -15.52 8.94
N SER A 35 13.40 -14.79 9.50
CA SER A 35 13.63 -14.82 10.95
C SER A 35 12.48 -14.12 11.70
N GLN A 36 12.18 -14.61 12.90
CA GLN A 36 11.14 -14.04 13.78
C GLN A 36 11.42 -12.60 14.22
N GLY A 37 12.68 -12.15 14.13
CA GLY A 37 13.05 -10.77 14.47
C GLY A 37 12.43 -9.76 13.51
N CYS A 38 12.34 -10.09 12.22
CA CYS A 38 11.76 -9.21 11.20
C CYS A 38 10.28 -8.92 11.45
N SER A 39 9.48 -9.96 11.70
CA SER A 39 8.05 -9.80 12.00
C SER A 39 7.84 -9.00 13.30
N THR A 40 8.63 -9.29 14.34
CA THR A 40 8.58 -8.57 15.62
C THR A 40 8.89 -7.08 15.46
N TYR A 41 9.95 -6.74 14.72
CA TYR A 41 10.36 -5.36 14.50
C TYR A 41 9.34 -4.57 13.68
N MET A 42 8.82 -5.16 12.60
CA MET A 42 7.78 -4.52 11.77
C MET A 42 6.52 -4.27 12.58
N ARG A 43 6.08 -5.27 13.36
CA ARG A 43 4.95 -5.11 14.27
C ARG A 43 5.18 -3.94 15.22
N PHE A 44 6.34 -3.89 15.88
CA PHE A 44 6.69 -2.83 16.82
C PHE A 44 6.70 -1.43 16.18
N GLN A 45 7.22 -1.30 14.96
CA GLN A 45 7.25 -0.01 14.26
C GLN A 45 5.85 0.48 13.90
N ILE A 46 5.01 -0.40 13.34
CA ILE A 46 3.65 -0.05 12.93
C ILE A 46 2.78 0.25 14.14
N THR A 47 2.84 -0.59 15.19
CA THR A 47 2.04 -0.37 16.42
C THR A 47 2.45 0.91 17.15
N ARG A 48 3.72 1.32 17.11
CA ARG A 48 4.14 2.60 17.69
C ARG A 48 3.64 3.82 16.92
N HIS A 49 3.56 3.70 15.60
CA HIS A 49 3.11 4.79 14.75
C HIS A 49 1.60 4.99 14.84
N PHE A 50 0.82 3.92 14.61
CA PHE A 50 -0.64 3.99 14.58
C PHE A 50 -1.29 3.83 15.95
N ARG A 51 -0.57 3.28 16.93
CA ARG A 51 -1.11 2.89 18.25
C ARG A 51 -2.19 1.79 18.17
N GLU A 52 -2.27 1.12 17.03
CA GLU A 52 -3.18 0.01 16.76
C GLU A 52 -2.48 -1.35 16.87
N PRO A 53 -3.20 -2.42 17.23
CA PRO A 53 -2.68 -3.78 17.23
C PRO A 53 -2.47 -4.28 15.79
N VAL A 54 -1.28 -4.81 15.52
CA VAL A 54 -0.93 -5.38 14.21
C VAL A 54 -0.35 -6.77 14.41
N ASN A 55 -0.91 -7.77 13.73
CA ASN A 55 -0.38 -9.13 13.76
C ASN A 55 0.39 -9.43 12.47
N ILE A 56 1.57 -10.00 12.66
CA ILE A 56 2.46 -10.40 11.58
C ILE A 56 3.01 -11.77 11.97
N ALA A 57 2.63 -12.79 11.21
CA ALA A 57 3.13 -14.15 11.42
C ALA A 57 4.57 -14.30 10.92
N SER A 58 5.25 -15.36 11.34
CA SER A 58 6.60 -15.69 10.86
C SER A 58 6.78 -17.19 10.69
N SER A 59 7.51 -17.58 9.64
CA SER A 59 7.97 -18.97 9.48
C SER A 59 9.12 -19.35 10.41
N SER A 60 9.67 -18.40 11.18
CA SER A 60 10.69 -18.62 12.21
C SER A 60 11.89 -19.43 11.69
N LEU A 61 12.57 -18.89 10.68
CA LEU A 61 13.81 -19.48 10.17
C LEU A 61 14.95 -19.36 11.21
N ASN A 62 15.81 -20.38 11.24
CA ASN A 62 16.96 -20.52 12.15
C ASN A 62 18.19 -21.02 11.37
N GLU A 63 19.30 -21.25 12.06
CA GLU A 63 20.57 -21.65 11.46
C GLU A 63 20.47 -22.96 10.67
N ALA A 64 19.66 -23.91 11.12
CA ALA A 64 19.47 -25.17 10.39
C ALA A 64 18.76 -24.96 9.04
N THR A 65 17.89 -23.96 8.93
CA THR A 65 17.20 -23.65 7.65
C THR A 65 18.15 -23.08 6.61
N VAL A 66 19.29 -22.54 7.01
CA VAL A 66 20.33 -22.08 6.09
C VAL A 66 20.92 -23.26 5.32
N VAL A 67 21.00 -24.44 5.95
CA VAL A 67 21.53 -25.66 5.34
C VAL A 67 20.48 -26.38 4.51
N TYR A 68 19.24 -26.47 5.02
CA TYR A 68 18.21 -27.35 4.46
C TYR A 68 17.08 -26.63 3.71
N GLY A 69 17.10 -25.29 3.67
CA GLY A 69 16.01 -24.48 3.12
C GLY A 69 14.85 -24.28 4.11
N GLY A 70 13.99 -23.32 3.80
CA GLY A 70 12.87 -22.89 4.64
C GLY A 70 11.52 -23.55 4.33
N GLU A 71 11.46 -24.52 3.39
CA GLU A 71 10.20 -25.11 2.92
C GLU A 71 9.31 -25.65 4.06
N LYS A 72 9.87 -26.55 4.90
CA LYS A 72 9.12 -27.16 6.01
C LYS A 72 8.60 -26.11 6.99
N ASN A 73 9.39 -25.06 7.23
CA ASN A 73 9.02 -23.95 8.09
C ASN A 73 7.84 -23.16 7.52
N LEU A 74 7.87 -22.85 6.22
CA LEU A 74 6.79 -22.09 5.58
C LEU A 74 5.50 -22.90 5.52
N LEU A 75 5.55 -24.17 5.11
CA LEU A 75 4.37 -25.06 5.10
C LEU A 75 3.74 -25.17 6.48
N LYS A 76 4.56 -25.38 7.53
CA LYS A 76 4.08 -25.43 8.91
C LYS A 76 3.46 -24.10 9.34
N ALA A 77 4.09 -22.97 9.00
CA ALA A 77 3.62 -21.65 9.41
C ALA A 77 2.30 -21.27 8.76
N ILE A 78 2.11 -21.54 7.46
CA ILE A 78 0.84 -21.32 6.76
C ILE A 78 -0.25 -22.13 7.43
N ARG A 79 -0.02 -23.43 7.67
CA ARG A 79 -0.97 -24.30 8.37
C ARG A 79 -1.35 -23.77 9.75
N THR A 80 -0.36 -23.39 10.55
CA THR A 80 -0.61 -22.83 11.89
C THR A 80 -1.42 -21.54 11.80
N VAL A 81 -1.17 -20.69 10.81
CA VAL A 81 -1.93 -19.45 10.61
C VAL A 81 -3.39 -19.75 10.23
N GLU A 82 -3.63 -20.66 9.31
CA GLU A 82 -4.98 -21.08 8.93
C GLU A 82 -5.75 -21.68 10.12
N GLU A 83 -5.14 -22.62 10.84
CA GLU A 83 -5.78 -23.31 11.97
C GLU A 83 -6.17 -22.35 13.11
N ASN A 84 -5.33 -21.36 13.42
CA ASN A 84 -5.54 -20.47 14.57
C ASN A 84 -6.29 -19.17 14.25
N TYR A 85 -6.11 -18.62 13.05
CA TYR A 85 -6.62 -17.28 12.71
C TYR A 85 -7.63 -17.28 11.56
N LYS A 86 -7.71 -18.35 10.77
CA LYS A 86 -8.64 -18.50 9.63
C LYS A 86 -8.72 -17.26 8.72
N PRO A 87 -7.58 -16.72 8.24
CA PRO A 87 -7.61 -15.52 7.41
C PRO A 87 -8.24 -15.81 6.03
N GLU A 88 -8.86 -14.82 5.41
CA GLU A 88 -9.27 -14.88 4.00
C GLU A 88 -8.03 -14.91 3.08
N VAL A 89 -6.96 -14.20 3.47
CA VAL A 89 -5.73 -14.03 2.68
C VAL A 89 -4.49 -14.21 3.54
N ILE A 90 -3.49 -14.93 3.03
CA ILE A 90 -2.16 -14.99 3.63
C ILE A 90 -1.16 -14.35 2.67
N GLY A 91 -0.62 -13.20 3.05
CA GLY A 91 0.46 -12.55 2.33
C GLY A 91 1.81 -13.14 2.75
N VAL A 92 2.38 -14.04 1.94
CA VAL A 92 3.68 -14.66 2.23
C VAL A 92 4.78 -13.74 1.70
N ILE A 93 5.43 -13.02 2.61
CA ILE A 93 6.41 -11.98 2.32
C ILE A 93 7.80 -12.52 2.66
N SER A 94 8.73 -12.56 1.70
CA SER A 94 10.07 -13.06 1.98
C SER A 94 10.94 -12.06 2.77
N GLY A 95 11.77 -12.57 3.67
CA GLY A 95 12.80 -11.79 4.36
C GLY A 95 14.16 -11.89 3.67
N CYS A 96 15.13 -11.10 4.14
CA CYS A 96 16.49 -11.14 3.59
C CYS A 96 17.13 -12.55 3.65
N LEU A 97 16.83 -13.31 4.72
CA LEU A 97 17.39 -14.65 4.89
C LEU A 97 16.88 -15.62 3.83
N SER A 98 15.56 -15.72 3.62
CA SER A 98 14.96 -16.61 2.62
C SER A 98 15.37 -16.21 1.20
N GLU A 99 15.45 -14.91 0.92
CA GLU A 99 15.96 -14.39 -0.35
C GLU A 99 17.45 -14.75 -0.57
N THR A 100 18.28 -14.72 0.47
CA THR A 100 19.72 -15.01 0.36
C THR A 100 19.98 -16.50 0.13
N ILE A 101 19.24 -17.38 0.81
CA ILE A 101 19.39 -18.83 0.62
C ILE A 101 18.65 -19.33 -0.64
N GLY A 102 17.84 -18.48 -1.26
CA GLY A 102 17.14 -18.78 -2.51
C GLY A 102 15.92 -19.67 -2.34
N ASP A 103 15.17 -19.53 -1.24
CA ASP A 103 13.92 -20.26 -1.05
C ASP A 103 12.91 -19.90 -2.15
N ASP A 104 12.46 -20.88 -2.94
CA ASP A 104 11.41 -20.70 -3.94
C ASP A 104 10.03 -20.65 -3.26
N ILE A 105 9.67 -19.48 -2.74
CA ILE A 105 8.39 -19.24 -2.07
C ILE A 105 7.19 -19.55 -2.98
N ASN A 106 7.33 -19.36 -4.30
CA ASN A 106 6.24 -19.63 -5.23
C ASN A 106 5.97 -21.13 -5.32
N ARG A 107 7.01 -21.95 -5.42
CA ARG A 107 6.88 -23.42 -5.38
C ARG A 107 6.31 -23.90 -4.06
N ILE A 108 6.81 -23.40 -2.94
CA ILE A 108 6.36 -23.84 -1.61
C ILE A 108 4.88 -23.48 -1.40
N VAL A 109 4.46 -22.28 -1.78
CA VAL A 109 3.05 -21.86 -1.72
C VAL A 109 2.17 -22.71 -2.64
N ARG A 110 2.64 -23.09 -3.85
CA ARG A 110 1.90 -24.01 -4.73
C ARG A 110 1.67 -25.37 -4.07
N ILE A 111 2.71 -25.96 -3.47
CA ILE A 111 2.60 -27.25 -2.77
C ILE A 111 1.51 -27.20 -1.70
N TYR A 112 1.48 -26.12 -0.89
CA TYR A 112 0.48 -25.98 0.15
C TYR A 112 -0.93 -25.76 -0.41
N ARG A 113 -1.03 -24.93 -1.45
CA ARG A 113 -2.30 -24.64 -2.12
C ARG A 113 -2.93 -25.90 -2.72
N ASP A 114 -2.13 -26.70 -3.42
CA ASP A 114 -2.56 -27.95 -4.05
C ASP A 114 -3.00 -29.00 -3.01
N ALA A 115 -2.57 -28.86 -1.76
CA ALA A 115 -3.01 -29.68 -0.63
C ALA A 115 -4.37 -29.25 -0.03
N GLY A 116 -5.01 -28.20 -0.57
CA GLY A 116 -6.37 -27.78 -0.18
C GLY A 116 -6.43 -26.64 0.83
N SER A 117 -5.58 -25.63 0.69
CA SER A 117 -5.62 -24.40 1.50
C SER A 117 -6.98 -23.70 1.42
N GLU A 118 -7.52 -23.29 2.56
CA GLU A 118 -8.77 -22.53 2.65
C GLU A 118 -8.55 -21.03 2.40
N SER A 119 -7.35 -20.52 2.72
CA SER A 119 -6.97 -19.13 2.51
C SER A 119 -6.41 -18.87 1.11
N ARG A 120 -6.57 -17.65 0.61
CA ARG A 120 -5.88 -17.21 -0.61
C ARG A 120 -4.44 -16.82 -0.28
N ILE A 121 -3.47 -17.64 -0.70
CA ILE A 121 -2.04 -17.40 -0.40
C ILE A 121 -1.36 -16.63 -1.53
N ILE A 122 -0.81 -15.46 -1.21
CA ILE A 122 -0.15 -14.54 -2.16
C ILE A 122 1.33 -14.40 -1.81
N PRO A 123 2.25 -14.99 -2.59
CA PRO A 123 3.68 -14.82 -2.38
C PRO A 123 4.19 -13.47 -2.91
N VAL A 124 5.07 -12.82 -2.14
CA VAL A 124 5.74 -11.57 -2.49
C VAL A 124 7.22 -11.69 -2.15
N SER A 125 8.08 -11.55 -3.16
CA SER A 125 9.53 -11.45 -2.98
C SER A 125 9.88 -10.03 -2.53
N THR A 126 10.54 -9.87 -1.38
CA THR A 126 10.90 -8.56 -0.80
C THR A 126 12.31 -8.57 -0.19
N PRO A 127 13.37 -8.69 -1.01
CA PRO A 127 14.75 -8.62 -0.51
C PRO A 127 15.05 -7.29 0.18
N GLY A 128 15.26 -7.33 1.50
CA GLY A 128 15.46 -6.12 2.30
C GLY A 128 16.78 -5.36 2.04
N PHE A 129 17.67 -5.90 1.20
CA PHE A 129 18.88 -5.23 0.72
C PHE A 129 18.67 -4.46 -0.60
N LYS A 130 17.47 -4.51 -1.19
CA LYS A 130 17.11 -3.78 -2.41
C LYS A 130 16.04 -2.72 -2.10
N GLY A 131 16.14 -1.56 -2.72
CA GLY A 131 15.09 -0.53 -2.64
C GLY A 131 14.78 -0.05 -1.21
N SER A 132 13.50 0.18 -0.94
CA SER A 132 12.94 0.53 0.36
C SER A 132 11.52 -0.05 0.55
N HIS A 133 10.92 0.22 1.70
CA HIS A 133 9.50 -0.05 1.98
C HIS A 133 8.53 0.43 0.89
N VAL A 134 8.78 1.56 0.22
CA VAL A 134 7.93 2.02 -0.90
C VAL A 134 7.91 0.99 -2.04
N ASP A 135 9.07 0.45 -2.40
CA ASP A 135 9.16 -0.61 -3.41
C ASP A 135 8.45 -1.89 -2.93
N GLY A 136 8.58 -2.23 -1.65
CA GLY A 136 7.93 -3.39 -1.07
C GLY A 136 6.40 -3.32 -1.10
N TYR A 137 5.84 -2.13 -0.87
CA TYR A 137 4.40 -1.90 -1.04
C TYR A 137 3.99 -2.10 -2.51
N ASP A 138 4.72 -1.52 -3.45
CA ASP A 138 4.41 -1.64 -4.88
C ASP A 138 4.50 -3.10 -5.36
N MET A 139 5.50 -3.84 -4.88
CA MET A 139 5.65 -5.28 -5.15
C MET A 139 4.48 -6.09 -4.58
N ALA A 140 4.00 -5.77 -3.38
CA ALA A 140 2.84 -6.42 -2.79
C ALA A 140 1.54 -6.09 -3.55
N ALA A 141 1.28 -4.82 -3.86
CA ALA A 141 0.14 -4.41 -4.67
C ALA A 141 0.15 -5.09 -6.05
N THR A 142 1.32 -5.17 -6.69
CA THR A 142 1.55 -5.92 -7.93
C THR A 142 1.21 -7.40 -7.76
N SER A 143 1.70 -8.05 -6.70
CA SER A 143 1.42 -9.46 -6.43
C SER A 143 -0.04 -9.75 -6.10
N ILE A 144 -0.72 -8.84 -5.39
CA ILE A 144 -2.15 -8.90 -5.11
C ILE A 144 -2.92 -8.89 -6.43
N LEU A 145 -2.72 -7.88 -7.28
CA LEU A 145 -3.39 -7.79 -8.59
C LEU A 145 -3.06 -9.00 -9.47
N ARG A 146 -1.80 -9.40 -9.52
CA ARG A 146 -1.34 -10.55 -10.33
C ARG A 146 -2.00 -11.87 -9.91
N SER A 147 -2.29 -12.02 -8.62
CA SER A 147 -2.82 -13.26 -8.05
C SER A 147 -4.33 -13.27 -7.98
N ILE A 148 -4.98 -12.11 -7.84
CA ILE A 148 -6.42 -12.03 -7.52
C ILE A 148 -7.25 -11.54 -8.70
N ALA A 149 -6.76 -10.60 -9.52
CA ALA A 149 -7.55 -10.09 -10.63
C ALA A 149 -7.93 -11.24 -11.58
N GLY A 150 -9.23 -11.38 -11.83
CA GLY A 150 -9.80 -12.36 -12.73
C GLY A 150 -9.76 -11.88 -14.18
N ASP A 151 -10.14 -12.78 -15.09
CA ASP A 151 -10.34 -12.40 -16.49
C ASP A 151 -11.52 -11.41 -16.60
N PRO A 152 -11.41 -10.39 -17.46
CA PRO A 152 -12.42 -9.37 -17.57
C PRO A 152 -13.73 -9.96 -18.10
N SER A 153 -14.84 -9.48 -17.55
CA SER A 153 -16.18 -9.71 -18.09
C SER A 153 -16.66 -8.44 -18.78
N ASP A 154 -17.65 -7.75 -18.22
CA ASP A 154 -18.15 -6.48 -18.71
C ASP A 154 -17.41 -5.33 -18.06
N GLN A 155 -17.06 -4.31 -18.85
CA GLN A 155 -16.49 -3.09 -18.31
C GLN A 155 -17.52 -2.34 -17.47
N ILE A 156 -17.09 -1.93 -16.27
CA ILE A 156 -17.88 -1.19 -15.29
C ILE A 156 -17.32 0.23 -15.23
N GLU A 157 -18.21 1.22 -15.14
CA GLU A 157 -17.87 2.62 -14.93
C GLU A 157 -17.29 2.85 -13.52
N ARG A 158 -16.04 2.43 -13.34
CA ARG A 158 -15.29 2.42 -12.08
C ARG A 158 -13.81 2.61 -12.34
N VAL A 159 -13.09 3.25 -11.41
CA VAL A 159 -11.61 3.29 -11.39
C VAL A 159 -11.04 2.39 -10.30
N ASN A 160 -9.94 1.71 -10.60
CA ASN A 160 -9.08 1.18 -9.54
C ASN A 160 -8.17 2.27 -9.02
N VAL A 161 -7.83 2.23 -7.73
CA VAL A 161 -6.91 3.18 -7.10
C VAL A 161 -5.85 2.42 -6.32
N ILE A 162 -4.58 2.68 -6.65
CA ILE A 162 -3.42 2.24 -5.90
C ILE A 162 -2.81 3.49 -5.26
N ASN A 163 -3.08 3.66 -3.96
CA ASN A 163 -2.79 4.89 -3.24
C ASN A 163 -1.36 4.96 -2.68
N GLY A 164 -0.65 3.84 -2.58
CA GLY A 164 0.66 3.85 -1.92
C GLY A 164 0.54 3.72 -0.41
N ILE A 165 1.65 3.99 0.28
CA ILE A 165 1.67 4.01 1.75
C ILE A 165 1.12 5.36 2.21
N MET A 166 -0.19 5.41 2.47
CA MET A 166 -0.89 6.58 3.01
C MET A 166 -1.36 6.33 4.44
N SER A 167 -1.56 7.40 5.21
CA SER A 167 -2.23 7.29 6.51
C SER A 167 -3.70 6.87 6.34
N PRO A 168 -4.35 6.32 7.38
CA PRO A 168 -5.79 6.04 7.35
C PRO A 168 -6.62 7.27 7.02
N ALA A 169 -6.26 8.43 7.58
CA ALA A 169 -6.92 9.71 7.33
C ALA A 169 -6.77 10.17 5.87
N ASP A 170 -5.57 10.09 5.29
CA ASP A 170 -5.34 10.45 3.89
C ASP A 170 -6.10 9.49 2.95
N THR A 171 -6.12 8.20 3.28
CA THR A 171 -6.86 7.18 2.51
C THR A 171 -8.36 7.42 2.60
N TYR A 172 -8.88 7.80 3.77
CA TYR A 172 -10.26 8.19 3.97
C TYR A 172 -10.60 9.45 3.15
N GLU A 173 -9.76 10.47 3.18
CA GLU A 173 -9.97 11.72 2.44
C GLU A 173 -9.99 11.47 0.92
N LEU A 174 -9.07 10.64 0.41
CA LEU A 174 -9.08 10.21 -0.99
C LEU A 174 -10.41 9.55 -1.38
N LYS A 175 -10.95 8.68 -0.52
CA LYS A 175 -12.27 8.06 -0.70
C LYS A 175 -13.40 9.09 -0.62
N SER A 176 -13.29 10.08 0.27
CA SER A 176 -14.26 11.17 0.42
C SER A 176 -14.37 12.02 -0.86
N ILE A 177 -13.23 12.36 -1.47
CA ILE A 177 -13.16 13.07 -2.75
C ILE A 177 -13.83 12.25 -3.86
N LEU A 178 -13.44 10.98 -4.01
CA LEU A 178 -14.02 10.08 -5.02
C LEU A 178 -15.54 9.94 -4.88
N ARG A 179 -16.04 9.73 -3.65
CA ARG A 179 -17.49 9.67 -3.35
C ARG A 179 -18.19 10.98 -3.66
N SER A 180 -17.59 12.11 -3.31
CA SER A 180 -18.16 13.45 -3.55
C SER A 180 -18.32 13.74 -5.04
N MET A 181 -17.46 13.18 -5.89
CA MET A 181 -17.56 13.27 -7.35
C MET A 181 -18.54 12.25 -7.96
N GLY A 182 -19.18 11.41 -7.16
CA GLY A 182 -20.05 10.34 -7.65
C GLY A 182 -19.31 9.25 -8.42
N THR A 183 -17.99 9.17 -8.28
CA THR A 183 -17.16 8.18 -8.98
C THR A 183 -17.19 6.87 -8.22
N GLU A 184 -17.56 5.76 -8.89
CA GLU A 184 -17.37 4.43 -8.33
C GLU A 184 -15.88 4.08 -8.37
N PHE A 185 -15.34 3.54 -7.27
CA PHE A 185 -13.92 3.21 -7.18
C PHE A 185 -13.67 1.91 -6.44
N LEU A 186 -12.51 1.33 -6.73
CA LEU A 186 -11.94 0.19 -6.03
C LEU A 186 -10.54 0.54 -5.53
N MET A 187 -10.40 0.73 -4.21
CA MET A 187 -9.09 0.79 -3.58
C MET A 187 -8.46 -0.61 -3.63
N ILE A 188 -7.26 -0.76 -4.20
CA ILE A 188 -6.58 -2.07 -4.22
C ILE A 188 -6.10 -2.47 -2.83
N THR A 189 -5.65 -1.49 -2.04
CA THR A 189 -5.36 -1.62 -0.62
C THR A 189 -6.02 -0.45 0.10
N ASP A 190 -6.83 -0.72 1.13
CA ASP A 190 -7.59 0.30 1.85
C ASP A 190 -7.30 0.22 3.34
N THR A 191 -6.51 1.17 3.83
CA THR A 191 -6.15 1.29 5.25
C THR A 191 -7.00 2.31 6.00
N SER A 192 -8.07 2.83 5.39
CA SER A 192 -8.86 3.93 6.01
C SER A 192 -9.49 3.54 7.35
N GLU A 193 -9.72 2.25 7.57
CA GLU A 193 -10.34 1.72 8.81
C GLU A 193 -9.50 0.61 9.47
N SER A 194 -8.65 -0.11 8.74
CA SER A 194 -7.90 -1.26 9.30
C SER A 194 -6.77 -0.87 10.27
N LEU A 195 -6.43 0.42 10.33
CA LEU A 195 -5.43 1.02 11.22
C LEU A 195 -6.00 2.25 11.95
N ASP A 196 -7.33 2.34 12.06
CA ASP A 196 -8.07 3.39 12.78
C ASP A 196 -9.47 2.86 13.18
N GLU A 197 -9.55 1.59 13.63
CA GLU A 197 -10.83 0.96 13.97
C GLU A 197 -11.35 1.48 15.32
N PRO A 198 -12.64 1.84 15.43
CA PRO A 198 -13.22 2.23 16.72
C PRO A 198 -13.16 1.07 17.73
N PHE A 199 -12.81 1.39 18.98
CA PHE A 199 -12.81 0.39 20.05
C PHE A 199 -14.23 -0.09 20.37
N ASN A 200 -14.51 -1.36 20.08
CA ASN A 200 -15.80 -2.01 20.33
C ASN A 200 -15.76 -3.11 21.42
N GLY A 201 -14.60 -3.34 22.04
CA GLY A 201 -14.40 -4.38 23.06
C GLY A 201 -14.10 -5.78 22.51
N ASP A 202 -14.28 -6.02 21.21
CA ASP A 202 -14.00 -7.32 20.60
C ASP A 202 -12.54 -7.40 20.13
N PRO A 203 -11.72 -8.33 20.64
CA PRO A 203 -10.36 -8.51 20.15
C PRO A 203 -10.36 -8.97 18.68
N TYR A 204 -9.43 -8.46 17.90
CA TYR A 204 -9.18 -8.91 16.54
C TYR A 204 -7.72 -9.32 16.35
N PHE A 205 -7.54 -10.39 15.57
CA PHE A 205 -6.22 -10.90 15.24
C PHE A 205 -5.86 -10.77 13.76
N ILE A 206 -6.86 -10.53 12.92
CA ILE A 206 -6.77 -10.31 11.47
C ILE A 206 -7.44 -8.97 11.14
N THR A 207 -7.09 -8.40 9.99
CA THR A 207 -7.73 -7.17 9.52
C THR A 207 -9.23 -7.40 9.30
N ARG A 208 -10.07 -6.65 10.01
CA ARG A 208 -11.54 -6.71 9.82
C ARG A 208 -12.01 -5.85 8.64
N HIS A 209 -11.29 -4.76 8.41
CA HIS A 209 -11.57 -3.78 7.37
C HIS A 209 -10.56 -3.88 6.23
N GLY A 210 -10.77 -3.05 5.21
CA GLY A 210 -9.97 -3.01 3.98
C GLY A 210 -10.69 -3.63 2.80
N THR A 211 -9.97 -3.77 1.68
CA THR A 211 -10.57 -4.24 0.43
C THR A 211 -10.77 -5.75 0.47
N PRO A 212 -12.00 -6.27 0.31
CA PRO A 212 -12.23 -7.70 0.20
C PRO A 212 -11.70 -8.25 -1.12
N ILE A 213 -11.12 -9.45 -1.10
CA ILE A 213 -10.57 -10.08 -2.31
C ILE A 213 -11.59 -10.26 -3.43
N SER A 214 -12.85 -10.52 -3.08
CA SER A 214 -13.94 -10.66 -4.06
C SER A 214 -14.18 -9.37 -4.86
N LYS A 215 -13.85 -8.20 -4.32
CA LYS A 215 -13.87 -6.94 -5.09
C LYS A 215 -12.63 -6.79 -5.97
N ILE A 216 -11.46 -7.22 -5.48
CA ILE A 216 -10.18 -7.19 -6.23
C ILE A 216 -10.23 -8.12 -7.45
N GLU A 217 -10.98 -9.23 -7.39
CA GLU A 217 -11.20 -10.13 -8.53
C GLU A 217 -11.76 -9.37 -9.75
N GLY A 218 -12.67 -8.44 -9.52
CA GLY A 218 -13.24 -7.58 -10.56
C GLY A 218 -12.37 -6.38 -10.97
N ALA A 219 -11.12 -6.25 -10.50
CA ALA A 219 -10.27 -5.10 -10.83
C ALA A 219 -10.03 -4.97 -12.35
N SER A 220 -10.07 -6.07 -13.09
CA SER A 220 -9.97 -6.11 -14.56
C SER A 220 -11.18 -5.53 -15.29
N ASN A 221 -12.30 -5.31 -14.60
CA ASN A 221 -13.52 -4.74 -15.19
C ASN A 221 -13.56 -3.20 -15.11
N SER A 222 -12.63 -2.57 -14.39
CA SER A 222 -12.63 -1.11 -14.21
C SER A 222 -12.14 -0.40 -15.49
N MET A 223 -12.58 0.84 -15.74
CA MET A 223 -12.20 1.62 -16.93
C MET A 223 -10.72 1.97 -16.98
N ALA A 224 -10.14 2.25 -15.81
CA ALA A 224 -8.74 2.62 -15.66
C ALA A 224 -8.24 2.28 -14.26
N THR A 225 -6.92 2.31 -14.10
CA THR A 225 -6.25 2.22 -12.80
C THR A 225 -5.46 3.50 -12.55
N LEU A 226 -5.77 4.20 -11.46
CA LEU A 226 -5.04 5.37 -10.97
C LEU A 226 -3.94 4.87 -10.02
N SER A 227 -2.68 5.03 -10.42
CA SER A 227 -1.52 4.70 -9.59
C SER A 227 -0.91 5.98 -9.03
N LEU A 228 -1.08 6.23 -7.73
CA LEU A 228 -0.65 7.46 -7.07
C LEU A 228 0.80 7.35 -6.58
N GLY A 229 1.49 8.49 -6.50
CA GLY A 229 2.77 8.61 -5.80
C GLY A 229 3.91 7.76 -6.37
N GLY A 230 3.83 7.38 -7.65
CA GLY A 230 4.84 6.56 -8.31
C GLY A 230 4.65 5.05 -8.18
N CYS A 231 3.50 4.60 -7.67
CA CYS A 231 3.11 3.18 -7.72
C CYS A 231 3.04 2.67 -9.17
N LYS A 232 3.33 1.39 -9.37
CA LYS A 232 3.42 0.72 -10.68
C LYS A 232 2.57 -0.54 -10.75
N GLY A 233 1.95 -0.98 -9.66
CA GLY A 233 1.08 -2.17 -9.64
C GLY A 233 0.00 -2.18 -10.73
N GLY A 234 -0.52 -1.03 -11.14
CA GLY A 234 -1.54 -0.94 -12.20
C GLY A 234 -1.05 -1.40 -13.58
N ARG A 235 0.27 -1.43 -13.83
CA ARG A 235 0.86 -1.98 -15.06
C ARG A 235 0.55 -3.47 -15.24
N VAL A 236 0.22 -4.19 -14.16
CA VAL A 236 -0.23 -5.59 -14.26
C VAL A 236 -1.55 -5.69 -15.03
N LEU A 237 -2.51 -4.82 -14.71
CA LEU A 237 -3.82 -4.81 -15.37
C LEU A 237 -3.72 -4.27 -16.79
N GLU A 238 -2.86 -3.27 -17.02
CA GLU A 238 -2.57 -2.75 -18.35
C GLU A 238 -1.97 -3.82 -19.26
N GLY A 239 -0.94 -4.53 -18.80
CA GLY A 239 -0.26 -5.54 -19.60
C GLY A 239 -1.06 -6.83 -19.83
N ARG A 240 -1.95 -7.20 -18.90
CA ARG A 240 -2.74 -8.44 -18.99
C ARG A 240 -4.10 -8.24 -19.66
N TYR A 241 -4.76 -7.12 -19.35
CA TYR A 241 -6.17 -6.91 -19.66
C TYR A 241 -6.41 -5.61 -20.44
N GLY A 242 -5.37 -4.83 -20.74
CA GLY A 242 -5.50 -3.57 -21.48
C GLY A 242 -6.11 -2.43 -20.67
N ILE A 243 -6.29 -2.59 -19.35
CA ILE A 243 -6.86 -1.54 -18.50
C ILE A 243 -5.82 -0.44 -18.31
N LYS A 244 -6.10 0.75 -18.85
CA LYS A 244 -5.19 1.89 -18.87
C LYS A 244 -4.67 2.20 -17.47
N ASN A 245 -3.35 2.23 -17.29
CA ASN A 245 -2.73 2.63 -16.04
C ASN A 245 -2.30 4.10 -16.11
N ILE A 246 -2.86 4.93 -15.24
CA ILE A 246 -2.65 6.38 -15.21
C ILE A 246 -1.86 6.71 -13.95
N GLY A 247 -0.62 7.12 -14.13
CA GLY A 247 0.21 7.62 -13.03
C GLY A 247 -0.19 9.05 -12.67
N LEU A 248 -0.41 9.30 -11.39
CA LEU A 248 -0.66 10.63 -10.84
C LEU A 248 0.22 10.86 -9.60
N GLU A 249 0.48 12.12 -9.28
CA GLU A 249 1.06 12.47 -7.99
C GLU A 249 0.09 12.17 -6.84
N ILE A 250 0.58 12.20 -5.61
CA ILE A 250 -0.30 12.20 -4.45
C ILE A 250 -1.11 13.51 -4.48
N PRO A 251 -2.45 13.46 -4.33
CA PRO A 251 -3.31 14.65 -4.35
C PRO A 251 -3.16 15.45 -3.06
N ALA A 252 -2.02 16.12 -2.91
CA ALA A 252 -1.70 17.02 -1.81
C ALA A 252 -1.23 18.37 -2.36
N GLY A 253 -1.68 19.46 -1.74
CA GLY A 253 -1.58 20.80 -2.31
C GLY A 253 -2.72 21.10 -3.27
N LEU A 254 -2.77 22.33 -3.77
CA LEU A 254 -3.83 22.80 -4.66
C LEU A 254 -3.71 22.17 -6.04
N GLU A 255 -2.54 22.24 -6.67
CA GLU A 255 -2.39 21.84 -8.07
C GLU A 255 -2.52 20.33 -8.24
N ASN A 256 -1.88 19.53 -7.38
CA ASN A 256 -1.95 18.07 -7.47
C ASN A 256 -3.38 17.56 -7.24
N THR A 257 -4.13 18.20 -6.34
CA THR A 257 -5.54 17.87 -6.08
C THR A 257 -6.41 18.23 -7.27
N ASP A 258 -6.21 19.43 -7.86
CA ASP A 258 -6.90 19.85 -9.09
C ASP A 258 -6.60 18.90 -10.26
N ARG A 259 -5.36 18.43 -10.42
CA ARG A 259 -4.98 17.45 -11.45
C ARG A 259 -5.67 16.10 -11.23
N PHE A 260 -5.75 15.63 -9.99
CA PHE A 260 -6.47 14.40 -9.65
C PHE A 260 -7.96 14.50 -9.99
N ILE A 261 -8.62 15.58 -9.54
CA ILE A 261 -10.04 15.84 -9.83
C ILE A 261 -10.26 15.99 -11.35
N GLY A 262 -9.43 16.78 -12.03
CA GLY A 262 -9.53 16.97 -13.48
C GLY A 262 -9.40 15.66 -14.26
N LYS A 263 -8.55 14.73 -13.80
CA LYS A 263 -8.44 13.41 -14.39
C LYS A 263 -9.71 12.57 -14.21
N LEU A 264 -10.36 12.67 -13.05
CA LEU A 264 -11.65 12.01 -12.82
C LEU A 264 -12.75 12.60 -13.71
N MET A 265 -12.78 13.92 -13.88
CA MET A 265 -13.72 14.58 -14.81
C MET A 265 -13.52 14.09 -16.25
N GLU A 266 -12.27 13.96 -16.72
CA GLU A 266 -11.97 13.46 -18.06
C GLU A 266 -12.43 12.00 -18.26
N LEU A 267 -12.33 11.16 -17.23
CA LEU A 267 -12.66 9.74 -17.32
C LEU A 267 -14.16 9.44 -17.24
N PHE A 268 -14.90 10.22 -16.46
CA PHE A 268 -16.29 9.92 -16.08
C PHE A 268 -17.30 10.98 -16.52
N ASP A 269 -16.87 12.00 -17.27
CA ASP A 269 -17.68 13.20 -17.56
C ASP A 269 -18.34 13.78 -16.28
N ALA A 270 -17.64 13.60 -15.15
CA ALA A 270 -18.14 13.95 -13.83
C ALA A 270 -18.08 15.46 -13.62
N SER A 271 -19.04 15.99 -12.86
CA SER A 271 -19.03 17.39 -12.43
C SER A 271 -18.40 17.52 -11.04
N ILE A 272 -17.68 18.62 -10.80
CA ILE A 272 -17.14 18.90 -9.47
C ILE A 272 -18.30 19.21 -8.53
N SER A 273 -18.35 18.53 -7.39
CA SER A 273 -19.39 18.77 -6.40
C SER A 273 -19.28 20.18 -5.78
N PRO A 274 -20.41 20.80 -5.39
CA PRO A 274 -20.38 22.08 -4.69
C PRO A 274 -19.57 22.06 -3.39
N SER A 275 -19.50 20.91 -2.71
CA SER A 275 -18.67 20.77 -1.49
C SER A 275 -17.18 20.88 -1.81
N LEU A 276 -16.70 20.18 -2.85
CA LEU A 276 -15.30 20.25 -3.26
C LEU A 276 -14.91 21.64 -3.77
N MET A 277 -15.79 22.30 -4.54
CA MET A 277 -15.55 23.69 -4.96
C MET A 277 -15.46 24.65 -3.76
N ARG A 278 -16.32 24.48 -2.76
CA ARG A 278 -16.27 25.26 -1.52
C ARG A 278 -14.99 24.99 -0.74
N ASP A 279 -14.60 23.73 -0.59
CA ASP A 279 -13.42 23.35 0.20
C ASP A 279 -12.12 23.77 -0.51
N ARG A 280 -12.08 23.71 -1.85
CA ARG A 280 -11.03 24.34 -2.67
C ARG A 280 -10.94 25.85 -2.45
N GLY A 281 -12.08 26.54 -2.43
CA GLY A 281 -12.14 27.98 -2.14
C GLY A 281 -11.62 28.32 -0.75
N ARG A 282 -11.98 27.52 0.26
CA ARG A 282 -11.47 27.66 1.64
C ARG A 282 -9.97 27.43 1.74
N LEU A 283 -9.43 26.45 1.00
CA LEU A 283 -7.99 26.23 0.93
C LEU A 283 -7.30 27.48 0.37
N ILE A 284 -7.75 28.02 -0.76
CA ILE A 284 -7.17 29.22 -1.37
C ILE A 284 -7.23 30.43 -0.43
N ASP A 285 -8.38 30.63 0.23
CA ASP A 285 -8.56 31.69 1.23
C ASP A 285 -7.54 31.54 2.38
N ALA A 286 -7.39 30.33 2.93
CA ALA A 286 -6.39 30.04 3.96
C ALA A 286 -4.94 30.24 3.46
N MET A 287 -4.64 29.91 2.20
CA MET A 287 -3.33 30.16 1.58
C MET A 287 -3.06 31.67 1.49
N ILE A 288 -4.05 32.47 1.11
CA ILE A 288 -3.96 33.94 1.07
C ILE A 288 -3.78 34.50 2.48
N ASP A 289 -4.54 34.05 3.48
CA ASP A 289 -4.40 34.55 4.85
C ASP A 289 -3.02 34.24 5.45
N ALA A 290 -2.49 33.05 5.12
CA ALA A 290 -1.19 32.58 5.60
C ALA A 290 0.01 33.12 4.80
N HIS A 291 -0.18 33.68 3.60
CA HIS A 291 0.92 33.99 2.67
C HIS A 291 1.99 34.90 3.28
N GLN A 292 1.60 35.86 4.12
CA GLN A 292 2.52 36.78 4.79
C GLN A 292 3.50 36.06 5.74
N TYR A 293 3.12 34.89 6.25
CA TYR A 293 3.96 34.09 7.14
C TYR A 293 4.84 33.10 6.37
N THR A 294 4.35 32.58 5.26
CA THR A 294 5.01 31.52 4.47
C THR A 294 5.93 32.08 3.37
N TYR A 295 5.62 33.25 2.81
CA TYR A 295 6.39 33.79 1.70
C TYR A 295 7.89 33.89 2.00
N GLY A 296 8.71 33.34 1.10
CA GLY A 296 10.18 33.38 1.19
C GLY A 296 10.78 32.52 2.31
N ARG A 297 9.99 31.71 3.03
CA ARG A 297 10.53 30.80 4.05
C ARG A 297 11.29 29.65 3.40
N ASN A 298 12.45 29.32 3.97
CA ASN A 298 13.21 28.14 3.54
C ASN A 298 12.68 26.90 4.26
N VAL A 299 12.43 25.84 3.49
CA VAL A 299 11.93 24.55 3.98
C VAL A 299 12.94 23.47 3.61
N ALA A 300 13.18 22.53 4.52
CA ALA A 300 13.86 21.28 4.25
C ALA A 300 12.83 20.14 4.31
N ILE A 301 12.75 19.33 3.26
CA ILE A 301 11.78 18.26 3.10
C ILE A 301 12.54 16.94 3.20
N PHE A 302 12.02 15.98 3.96
CA PHE A 302 12.57 14.64 4.06
C PHE A 302 11.44 13.64 4.24
N THR A 303 11.14 12.89 3.19
CA THR A 303 10.01 11.96 3.13
C THR A 303 10.20 10.99 1.97
N ASP A 304 9.27 10.05 1.80
CA ASP A 304 9.26 9.13 0.68
C ASP A 304 9.10 9.84 -0.66
N PRO A 305 9.63 9.29 -1.78
CA PRO A 305 9.70 10.00 -3.06
C PRO A 305 8.35 10.55 -3.57
N GLY A 306 7.27 9.78 -3.44
CA GLY A 306 5.93 10.22 -3.86
C GLY A 306 5.43 11.44 -3.07
N TYR A 307 5.62 11.44 -1.75
CA TYR A 307 5.33 12.59 -0.90
C TYR A 307 6.30 13.73 -1.11
N ALA A 308 7.58 13.45 -1.41
CA ALA A 308 8.58 14.49 -1.62
C ALA A 308 8.18 15.37 -2.82
N VAL A 309 7.71 14.78 -3.90
CA VAL A 309 7.15 15.52 -5.06
C VAL A 309 5.92 16.33 -4.65
N ALA A 310 4.95 15.70 -3.99
CA ALA A 310 3.68 16.35 -3.66
C ALA A 310 3.84 17.51 -2.65
N ILE A 311 4.61 17.29 -1.58
CA ILE A 311 4.89 18.31 -0.57
C ILE A 311 5.77 19.42 -1.13
N THR A 312 6.72 19.11 -2.03
CA THR A 312 7.49 20.17 -2.70
C THR A 312 6.60 21.08 -3.54
N SER A 313 5.64 20.51 -4.28
CA SER A 313 4.63 21.30 -5.01
C SER A 313 3.85 22.21 -4.07
N MET A 314 3.31 21.67 -2.97
CA MET A 314 2.56 22.44 -1.98
C MET A 314 3.40 23.56 -1.34
N VAL A 315 4.69 23.30 -1.05
CA VAL A 315 5.61 24.30 -0.50
C VAL A 315 5.82 25.44 -1.50
N LEU A 316 6.00 25.13 -2.79
CA LEU A 316 6.13 26.13 -3.85
C LEU A 316 4.84 26.94 -4.04
N GLU A 317 3.68 26.30 -3.99
CA GLU A 317 2.35 26.94 -4.08
C GLU A 317 2.14 27.98 -2.95
N MET A 318 2.73 27.75 -1.78
CA MET A 318 2.69 28.67 -0.63
C MET A 318 3.74 29.78 -0.67
N GLY A 319 4.50 29.91 -1.76
CA GLY A 319 5.56 30.90 -1.93
C GLY A 319 6.82 30.65 -1.08
N MET A 320 6.99 29.41 -0.59
CA MET A 320 8.17 28.98 0.16
C MET A 320 9.28 28.48 -0.77
N THR A 321 10.52 28.43 -0.28
CA THR A 321 11.69 27.91 -1.00
C THR A 321 12.12 26.56 -0.43
N PRO A 322 11.98 25.45 -1.18
CA PRO A 322 12.48 24.14 -0.77
C PRO A 322 14.01 24.10 -0.89
N SER A 323 14.69 24.50 0.18
CA SER A 323 16.16 24.61 0.25
C SER A 323 16.89 23.27 0.29
N ALA A 324 16.20 22.21 0.70
CA ALA A 324 16.67 20.82 0.66
C ALA A 324 15.47 19.88 0.48
N VAL A 325 15.59 18.89 -0.39
CA VAL A 325 14.59 17.84 -0.66
C VAL A 325 15.31 16.50 -0.76
#